data_AF-A0A9J7HS67-F1
#
_entry.id   AF-A0A9J7HS67-F1
#
_cell.length_a   1.000
_cell.length_b   1.000
_cell.length_c   1.000
_cell.angle_alpha   90.00
_cell.angle_beta   90.00
_cell.angle_gamma   90.00
#
_symmetry.space_group_name_H-M   'P 1'
#
loop_
_entity.id
_entity.type
_entity.pdbx_description
1 polymer ?
#
loop_
_entity_poly.entity_id
_entity_poly.type
_entity_poly.pdbx_seq_one_letter_code
_entity_poly.pdbx_strand_id
1 'polypeptide(L)'
;MARHVRTVIFKKWLEPKEDGIMTARMEAVLEESVEDRICHTIFKDKYELQEGTPTPPVVMLENETFCALFNGNIRPDVEMVNNQYGKDFKFYCDRTNRLEFMLKLVDKGKGALSKVHIFPGARVLYHPCERGEKPATPLAMAEITAPTGNICDYWLACRRFKDSLNIEASYFNPDEDKCFCEKCHKDRGDRGSYLRGDPKKRYALPVGWCRFGLRVPATFGDSELNVFSNWHRAYHGTKHETVKKILQGSSILLIPGDVAMGGYELPIRKGHLNPKNQPDWLDTIQVFVSPSIVYAGHDLYATTKKFHDVTHSRKVYKARVAFQLCIRPGSYKVGPETVGAKKRKETIDPLFKNEELEWSTRERGGHALYGLLVKLEDS
;
A
#
# COMPACT_ATOMS: atom_id res chain seq x y z
N MET A 1 19.76 41.35 -10.86
CA MET A 1 20.57 40.91 -9.70
C MET A 1 20.44 39.41 -9.58
N ALA A 2 21.51 38.71 -9.20
CA ALA A 2 21.45 37.28 -8.98
C ALA A 2 20.66 36.97 -7.69
N ARG A 3 19.86 35.92 -7.70
CA ARG A 3 19.03 35.48 -6.57
C ARG A 3 19.28 34.02 -6.25
N HIS A 4 19.04 33.65 -5.00
CA HIS A 4 19.05 32.26 -4.57
C HIS A 4 17.68 31.65 -4.83
N VAL A 5 17.68 30.57 -5.60
CA VAL A 5 16.47 29.94 -6.12
C VAL A 5 16.53 28.46 -5.82
N ARG A 6 15.39 27.89 -5.43
CA ARG A 6 15.23 26.45 -5.32
C ARG A 6 14.21 25.97 -6.34
N THR A 7 14.46 24.79 -6.89
CA THR A 7 13.46 24.15 -7.75
C THR A 7 12.60 23.24 -6.90
N VAL A 8 11.29 23.38 -7.04
CA VAL A 8 10.29 22.53 -6.39
C VAL A 8 9.54 21.76 -7.47
N ILE A 9 9.37 20.45 -7.25
CA ILE A 9 8.65 19.60 -8.18
C ILE A 9 7.41 19.08 -7.45
N PHE A 10 6.27 19.31 -8.07
CA PHE A 10 4.99 18.78 -7.64
C PHE A 10 4.46 17.82 -8.69
N LYS A 11 3.67 16.84 -8.27
CA LYS A 11 2.99 15.90 -9.16
C LYS A 11 1.53 15.72 -8.79
N LYS A 12 0.70 15.48 -9.79
CA LYS A 12 -0.71 15.19 -9.65
C LYS A 12 -1.10 14.15 -10.68
N TRP A 13 -1.56 13.00 -10.21
CA TRP A 13 -1.98 11.92 -11.09
C TRP A 13 -3.24 12.30 -11.86
N LEU A 14 -3.25 11.95 -13.14
CA LEU A 14 -4.47 11.97 -13.94
C LEU A 14 -5.17 10.64 -13.78
N GLU A 15 -6.49 10.70 -13.74
CA GLU A 15 -7.33 9.52 -13.61
C GLU A 15 -7.81 9.08 -15.00
N PRO A 16 -7.83 7.78 -15.30
CA PRO A 16 -7.45 6.67 -14.41
C PRO A 16 -5.92 6.51 -14.32
N LYS A 17 -5.38 6.27 -13.12
CA LYS A 17 -3.92 6.22 -12.90
C LYS A 17 -3.22 5.09 -13.66
N GLU A 18 -3.94 4.06 -14.10
CA GLU A 18 -3.43 2.95 -14.93
C GLU A 18 -2.85 3.43 -16.25
N ASP A 19 -3.28 4.60 -16.74
CA ASP A 19 -2.71 5.19 -17.95
C ASP A 19 -1.25 5.54 -17.74
N GLY A 20 -0.80 5.62 -16.48
CA GLY A 20 0.57 5.94 -16.12
C GLY A 20 0.87 7.41 -16.43
N ILE A 21 -0.14 8.28 -16.33
CA ILE A 21 -0.06 9.68 -16.71
C ILE A 21 -0.21 10.55 -15.47
N MET A 22 0.67 11.53 -15.30
CA MET A 22 0.56 12.54 -14.26
C MET A 22 0.91 13.93 -14.81
N THR A 23 0.33 14.97 -14.23
CA THR A 23 0.78 16.34 -14.41
C THR A 23 1.92 16.60 -13.44
N ALA A 24 3.09 16.99 -13.95
CA ALA A 24 4.13 17.60 -13.13
C ALA A 24 4.03 19.10 -13.20
N ARG A 25 4.20 19.75 -12.04
CA ARG A 25 4.39 21.19 -11.93
C ARG A 25 5.78 21.45 -11.37
N MET A 26 6.62 22.10 -12.16
CA MET A 26 7.95 22.53 -11.71
C MET A 26 7.97 24.04 -11.54
N GLU A 27 8.51 24.48 -10.42
CA GLU A 27 8.60 25.90 -10.08
C GLU A 27 10.02 26.22 -9.61
N ALA A 28 10.58 27.31 -10.16
CA ALA A 28 11.77 27.96 -9.61
C ALA A 28 11.29 29.06 -8.64
N VAL A 29 11.59 28.89 -7.36
CA VAL A 29 11.06 29.71 -6.27
C VAL A 29 12.21 30.35 -5.52
N LEU A 30 12.08 31.64 -5.18
CA LEU A 30 13.02 32.33 -4.30
C LEU A 30 13.13 31.57 -2.98
N GLU A 31 14.35 31.40 -2.48
CA GLU A 31 14.64 30.60 -1.28
C GLU A 31 13.76 31.00 -0.09
N GLU A 32 13.53 32.30 0.11
CA GLU A 32 12.69 32.86 1.16
C GLU A 32 11.18 32.58 1.01
N SER A 33 10.71 32.15 -0.17
CA SER A 33 9.28 31.93 -0.48
C SER A 33 8.90 30.45 -0.64
N VAL A 34 9.84 29.52 -0.44
CA VAL A 34 9.65 28.10 -0.74
C VAL A 34 8.55 27.46 0.12
N GLU A 35 8.55 27.71 1.43
CA GLU A 35 7.61 27.08 2.36
C GLU A 35 6.16 27.47 2.09
N ASP A 36 5.90 28.76 1.96
CA ASP A 36 4.59 29.31 1.58
C ASP A 36 4.10 28.69 0.27
N ARG A 37 5.03 28.49 -0.67
CA ARG A 37 4.69 27.94 -1.97
C ARG A 37 4.31 26.47 -1.93
N ILE A 38 5.05 25.68 -1.16
CA ILE A 38 4.76 24.27 -0.91
C ILE A 38 3.39 24.15 -0.23
N CYS A 39 3.16 24.92 0.84
CA CYS A 39 1.90 24.93 1.58
C CYS A 39 0.71 25.23 0.66
N HIS A 40 0.79 26.31 -0.13
CA HIS A 40 -0.28 26.68 -1.07
C HIS A 40 -0.59 25.56 -2.07
N THR A 41 0.45 24.99 -2.69
CA THR A 41 0.30 24.03 -3.79
C THR A 41 -0.25 22.68 -3.30
N ILE A 42 0.17 22.24 -2.10
CA ILE A 42 -0.35 21.01 -1.49
C ILE A 42 -1.80 21.20 -1.04
N PHE A 43 -2.08 22.23 -0.24
CA PHE A 43 -3.38 22.34 0.42
C PHE A 43 -4.47 22.91 -0.48
N LYS A 44 -4.14 23.85 -1.36
CA LYS A 44 -5.11 24.50 -2.27
C LYS A 44 -5.24 23.76 -3.59
N ASP A 45 -4.12 23.48 -4.25
CA ASP A 45 -4.13 22.95 -5.63
C ASP A 45 -4.17 21.40 -5.68
N LYS A 46 -4.01 20.76 -4.50
CA LYS A 46 -4.07 19.31 -4.31
C LYS A 46 -3.01 18.56 -5.11
N TYR A 47 -1.80 19.10 -5.14
CA TYR A 47 -0.62 18.44 -5.65
C TYR A 47 0.13 17.70 -4.54
N GLU A 48 0.89 16.69 -4.92
CA GLU A 48 1.85 16.01 -4.04
C GLU A 48 3.24 16.64 -4.26
N LEU A 49 3.94 16.98 -3.18
CA LEU A 49 5.35 17.39 -3.25
C LEU A 49 6.22 16.16 -3.56
N GLN A 50 7.12 16.28 -4.53
CA GLN A 50 8.06 15.23 -4.86
C GLN A 50 9.20 15.20 -3.83
N GLU A 51 9.45 14.00 -3.29
CA GLU A 51 10.56 13.76 -2.38
C GLU A 51 11.90 14.12 -3.03
N GLY A 52 12.80 14.69 -2.24
CA GLY A 52 14.07 15.25 -2.73
C GLY A 52 13.97 16.66 -3.28
N THR A 53 12.77 17.28 -3.28
CA THR A 53 12.59 18.71 -3.53
C THR A 53 11.98 19.40 -2.29
N PRO A 54 12.29 20.68 -2.01
CA PRO A 54 13.05 21.64 -2.83
C PRO A 54 14.53 21.25 -3.01
N THR A 55 15.10 21.52 -4.18
CA THR A 55 16.52 21.26 -4.45
C THR A 55 17.44 22.12 -3.57
N PRO A 56 18.75 21.83 -3.50
CA PRO A 56 19.72 22.80 -3.01
C PRO A 56 19.59 24.14 -3.75
N PRO A 57 19.90 25.27 -3.07
CA PRO A 57 19.79 26.59 -3.67
C PRO A 57 20.82 26.77 -4.80
N VAL A 58 20.37 27.39 -5.88
CA VAL A 58 21.19 27.74 -7.05
C VAL A 58 21.07 29.23 -7.30
N VAL A 59 22.14 29.83 -7.82
CA VAL A 59 22.17 31.27 -8.12
C VAL A 59 21.69 31.47 -9.56
N MET A 60 20.64 32.27 -9.74
CA MET A 60 20.05 32.56 -11.06
C MET A 60 19.82 34.06 -11.27
N LEU A 61 19.91 34.49 -12.53
CA LEU A 61 19.59 35.84 -12.98
C LEU A 61 18.14 35.94 -13.47
N GLU A 62 17.56 37.13 -13.34
CA GLU A 62 16.25 37.44 -13.92
C GLU A 62 16.21 37.09 -15.41
N ASN A 63 15.14 36.40 -15.84
CA ASN A 63 14.92 35.95 -17.22
C ASN A 63 15.97 34.94 -17.73
N GLU A 64 16.78 34.36 -16.86
CA GLU A 64 17.71 33.29 -17.20
C GLU A 64 16.96 32.03 -17.62
N THR A 65 17.42 31.41 -18.71
CA THR A 65 16.88 30.15 -19.21
C THR A 65 17.63 29.00 -18.57
N PHE A 66 16.91 27.96 -18.18
CA PHE A 66 17.46 26.70 -17.69
C PHE A 66 16.61 25.55 -18.20
N CYS A 67 17.10 24.31 -18.14
CA CYS A 67 16.34 23.16 -18.58
C CYS A 67 16.35 22.05 -17.53
N ALA A 68 15.32 21.20 -17.56
CA ALA A 68 15.23 19.98 -16.77
C ALA A 68 15.21 18.77 -17.71
N LEU A 69 16.19 17.89 -17.56
CA LEU A 69 16.40 16.71 -18.37
C LEU A 69 16.05 15.45 -17.56
N PHE A 70 15.20 14.60 -18.12
CA PHE A 70 14.61 13.42 -17.48
C PHE A 70 15.30 12.15 -17.96
N ASN A 71 15.98 11.49 -17.03
CA ASN A 71 16.71 10.24 -17.29
C ASN A 71 16.03 9.10 -16.53
N GLY A 72 15.23 8.30 -17.23
CA GLY A 72 14.57 7.12 -16.67
C GLY A 72 13.25 6.74 -17.36
N ASN A 73 12.36 6.15 -16.56
CA ASN A 73 11.11 5.52 -17.02
C ASN A 73 9.87 6.42 -16.84
N ILE A 74 10.03 7.61 -16.27
CA ILE A 74 9.01 8.67 -16.23
C ILE A 74 9.47 9.80 -17.15
N ARG A 75 8.75 10.04 -18.24
CA ARG A 75 9.20 10.97 -19.27
C ARG A 75 8.17 12.06 -19.53
N PRO A 76 8.59 13.31 -19.76
CA PRO A 76 7.69 14.34 -20.25
C PRO A 76 7.18 13.98 -21.65
N ASP A 77 5.90 14.29 -21.89
CA ASP A 77 5.27 14.15 -23.20
C ASP A 77 5.73 15.30 -24.11
N VAL A 78 6.96 15.21 -24.58
CA VAL A 78 7.64 16.19 -25.42
C VAL A 78 8.48 15.50 -26.45
N GLU A 79 8.71 16.19 -27.56
CA GLU A 79 9.71 15.78 -28.53
C GLU A 79 11.10 15.70 -27.87
N MET A 80 11.75 14.59 -28.17
CA MET A 80 13.11 14.31 -27.78
C MET A 80 14.06 15.22 -28.57
N VAL A 81 15.01 15.83 -27.89
CA VAL A 81 16.04 16.68 -28.50
C VAL A 81 17.39 16.10 -28.08
N ASN A 82 18.30 15.91 -29.03
CA ASN A 82 19.61 15.29 -28.79
C ASN A 82 19.51 13.97 -27.98
N ASN A 83 18.54 13.11 -28.29
CA ASN A 83 18.29 11.87 -27.54
C ASN A 83 17.95 12.04 -26.04
N GLN A 84 17.48 13.22 -25.65
CA GLN A 84 17.09 13.54 -24.27
C GLN A 84 15.66 14.07 -24.20
N TYR A 85 14.95 13.68 -23.14
CA TYR A 85 13.63 14.22 -22.82
C TYR A 85 13.78 15.35 -21.81
N GLY A 86 13.21 16.52 -22.09
CA GLY A 86 13.33 17.65 -21.17
C GLY A 86 12.50 18.85 -21.56
N LYS A 87 12.42 19.80 -20.63
CA LYS A 87 11.72 21.08 -20.80
C LYS A 87 12.65 22.25 -20.50
N ASP A 88 12.45 23.34 -21.23
CA ASP A 88 13.11 24.61 -20.96
C ASP A 88 12.22 25.47 -20.06
N PHE A 89 12.87 26.28 -19.23
CA PHE A 89 12.27 27.12 -18.21
C PHE A 89 12.92 28.49 -18.25
N LYS A 90 12.20 29.50 -17.76
CA LYS A 90 12.74 30.82 -17.49
C LYS A 90 12.46 31.22 -16.06
N PHE A 91 13.47 31.72 -15.38
CA PHE A 91 13.33 32.25 -14.03
C PHE A 91 12.88 33.71 -14.06
N TYR A 92 11.95 34.07 -13.16
CA TYR A 92 11.53 35.45 -12.93
C TYR A 92 11.37 35.64 -11.42
N CYS A 93 11.89 36.74 -10.86
CA CYS A 93 11.86 37.03 -9.43
C CYS A 93 10.45 37.37 -8.94
N ASP A 94 9.75 38.21 -9.69
CA ASP A 94 8.49 38.84 -9.23
C ASP A 94 7.23 38.10 -9.71
N ARG A 95 7.41 37.03 -10.49
CA ARG A 95 6.32 36.16 -10.92
C ARG A 95 6.80 34.72 -10.91
N THR A 96 6.03 33.86 -10.28
CA THR A 96 6.38 32.45 -10.35
C THR A 96 6.04 31.92 -11.73
N ASN A 97 7.06 31.48 -12.46
CA ASN A 97 6.85 30.77 -13.70
C ASN A 97 6.43 29.34 -13.36
N ARG A 98 5.11 29.09 -13.42
CA ARG A 98 4.54 27.76 -13.21
C ARG A 98 4.58 27.03 -14.54
N LEU A 99 5.44 26.01 -14.64
CA LEU A 99 5.39 25.12 -15.78
C LEU A 99 4.68 23.83 -15.39
N GLU A 100 3.52 23.63 -15.99
CA GLU A 100 2.79 22.37 -15.92
C GLU A 100 2.99 21.60 -17.22
N PHE A 101 3.29 20.31 -17.12
CA PHE A 101 3.41 19.43 -18.26
C PHE A 101 3.09 17.99 -17.89
N MET A 102 2.78 17.22 -18.91
CA MET A 102 2.39 15.82 -18.79
C MET A 102 3.63 14.94 -18.67
N LEU A 103 3.60 14.00 -17.74
CA LEU A 103 4.56 12.93 -17.60
C LEU A 103 3.89 11.59 -17.86
N LYS A 104 4.59 10.70 -18.54
CA LYS A 104 4.15 9.34 -18.85
C LYS A 104 5.13 8.31 -18.32
N LEU A 105 4.61 7.28 -17.69
CA LEU A 105 5.34 6.08 -17.33
C LEU A 105 5.53 5.23 -18.59
N VAL A 106 6.78 5.05 -19.00
CA VAL A 106 7.17 4.21 -20.13
C VAL A 106 7.11 2.74 -19.75
N ASP A 107 7.54 2.43 -18.53
CA ASP A 107 7.38 1.12 -17.91
C ASP A 107 6.35 1.23 -16.79
N LYS A 108 5.19 0.59 -16.98
CA LYS A 108 4.10 0.53 -15.98
C LYS A 108 4.40 -0.50 -14.86
N GLY A 109 5.57 -1.12 -14.88
CA GLY A 109 6.09 -1.97 -13.82
C GLY A 109 6.39 -1.23 -12.51
N LYS A 110 6.79 -1.99 -11.48
CA LYS A 110 7.03 -1.48 -10.12
C LYS A 110 8.15 -0.42 -10.11
N GLY A 111 7.89 0.70 -9.45
CA GLY A 111 8.94 1.66 -9.06
C GLY A 111 9.51 2.47 -10.23
N ALA A 112 8.66 2.93 -11.15
CA ALA A 112 9.11 3.86 -12.18
C ALA A 112 9.77 5.09 -11.54
N LEU A 113 10.99 5.39 -12.00
CA LEU A 113 11.85 6.45 -11.49
C LEU A 113 12.44 7.17 -12.69
N SER A 114 12.56 8.50 -12.57
CA SER A 114 13.49 9.27 -13.40
C SER A 114 14.30 10.22 -12.54
N LYS A 115 15.60 10.30 -12.83
CA LYS A 115 16.45 11.36 -12.33
C LYS A 115 16.22 12.61 -13.18
N VAL A 116 15.98 13.74 -12.52
CA VAL A 116 15.77 15.04 -13.13
C VAL A 116 17.02 15.87 -12.90
N HIS A 117 17.74 16.19 -13.96
CA HIS A 117 18.95 17.01 -13.92
C HIS A 117 18.61 18.41 -14.40
N ILE A 118 18.94 19.42 -13.62
CA ILE A 118 18.68 20.83 -13.93
C ILE A 118 19.97 21.45 -14.44
N PHE A 119 19.94 22.05 -15.63
CA PHE A 119 21.11 22.64 -16.27
C PHE A 119 20.87 24.10 -16.65
N PRO A 120 21.91 24.95 -16.69
CA PRO A 120 21.78 26.32 -17.19
C PRO A 120 21.56 26.33 -18.70
N GLY A 121 20.84 27.31 -19.25
CA GLY A 121 20.57 27.40 -20.68
C GLY A 121 19.53 26.41 -21.20
N ALA A 122 19.35 26.39 -22.52
CA ALA A 122 18.32 25.60 -23.19
C ALA A 122 18.77 24.15 -23.42
N ARG A 123 17.80 23.21 -23.45
CA ARG A 123 18.02 21.77 -23.63
C ARG A 123 18.77 21.41 -24.90
N VAL A 124 18.67 22.23 -25.95
CA VAL A 124 19.37 22.04 -27.24
C VAL A 124 20.90 22.07 -27.10
N LEU A 125 21.41 22.65 -26.01
CA LEU A 125 22.85 22.72 -25.72
C LEU A 125 23.41 21.43 -25.12
N TYR A 126 22.54 20.50 -24.71
CA TYR A 126 22.93 19.29 -24.00
C TYR A 126 22.74 18.06 -24.89
N HIS A 127 23.69 17.13 -24.83
CA HIS A 127 23.66 15.86 -25.52
C HIS A 127 24.24 14.76 -24.63
N PRO A 128 23.95 13.47 -24.92
CA PRO A 128 24.65 12.36 -24.31
C PRO A 128 26.15 12.50 -24.52
N CYS A 129 26.91 12.35 -23.43
CA CYS A 129 28.36 12.45 -23.42
C CYS A 129 28.96 11.33 -24.30
N GLU A 130 29.74 11.69 -25.31
CA GLU A 130 30.46 10.72 -26.13
C GLU A 130 31.75 10.24 -25.44
N ARG A 131 32.33 9.14 -25.93
CA ARG A 131 33.51 8.53 -25.31
C ARG A 131 34.70 9.49 -25.41
N GLY A 132 35.12 10.05 -24.26
CA GLY A 132 36.25 10.97 -24.15
C GLY A 132 35.86 12.41 -23.82
N GLU A 133 34.56 12.73 -23.83
CA GLU A 133 34.06 14.04 -23.43
C GLU A 133 33.86 14.15 -21.92
N LYS A 134 33.90 15.39 -21.41
CA LYS A 134 33.53 15.67 -20.02
C LYS A 134 32.03 15.96 -19.97
N PRO A 135 31.26 15.26 -19.12
CA PRO A 135 29.83 15.52 -19.00
C PRO A 135 29.58 16.90 -18.40
N ALA A 136 28.51 17.57 -18.86
CA ALA A 136 28.07 18.81 -18.25
C ALA A 136 27.68 18.58 -16.78
N THR A 137 27.96 19.57 -15.93
CA THR A 137 27.60 19.54 -14.51
C THR A 137 26.22 20.18 -14.32
N PRO A 138 25.24 19.47 -13.73
CA PRO A 138 23.93 20.06 -13.43
C PRO A 138 24.02 21.07 -12.28
N LEU A 139 23.16 22.09 -12.31
CA LEU A 139 22.95 23.04 -11.20
C LEU A 139 22.37 22.32 -9.98
N ALA A 140 21.45 21.38 -10.22
CA ALA A 140 20.80 20.60 -9.19
C ALA A 140 20.27 19.27 -9.76
N MET A 141 20.02 18.31 -8.88
CA MET A 141 19.39 17.05 -9.21
C MET A 141 18.19 16.82 -8.31
N ALA A 142 17.16 16.21 -8.88
CA ALA A 142 16.00 15.71 -8.17
C ALA A 142 15.63 14.33 -8.71
N GLU A 143 14.73 13.64 -8.02
CA GLU A 143 14.17 12.39 -8.49
C GLU A 143 12.66 12.52 -8.58
N ILE A 144 12.07 11.96 -9.63
CA ILE A 144 10.62 11.78 -9.73
C ILE A 144 10.29 10.30 -9.67
N THR A 145 9.42 9.96 -8.74
CA THR A 145 9.02 8.58 -8.45
C THR A 145 7.54 8.38 -8.72
N ALA A 146 7.18 7.22 -9.26
CA ALA A 146 5.82 6.71 -9.15
C ALA A 146 5.64 6.04 -7.77
N PRO A 147 4.42 6.03 -7.21
CA PRO A 147 4.11 5.22 -6.03
C PRO A 147 4.63 3.79 -6.17
N THR A 148 5.21 3.27 -5.10
CA THR A 148 5.63 1.88 -5.00
C THR A 148 4.39 0.98 -4.87
N GLY A 149 3.92 0.42 -5.98
CA GLY A 149 2.79 -0.51 -6.00
C GLY A 149 2.11 -0.58 -7.37
N ASN A 150 1.42 -1.69 -7.67
CA ASN A 150 0.55 -1.75 -8.85
C ASN A 150 -0.59 -0.73 -8.63
N ILE A 151 -0.53 0.41 -9.33
CA ILE A 151 -1.58 1.42 -9.28
C ILE A 151 -2.77 0.87 -10.07
N CYS A 152 -3.61 0.08 -9.41
CA CYS A 152 -4.90 -0.33 -9.97
C CYS A 152 -6.03 0.31 -9.16
N ASP A 153 -7.13 0.63 -9.85
CA ASP A 153 -8.33 1.26 -9.30
C ASP A 153 -8.85 0.54 -8.07
N TYR A 154 -8.82 -0.79 -8.11
CA TYR A 154 -9.23 -1.62 -6.99
C TYR A 154 -8.37 -1.40 -5.75
N TRP A 155 -7.05 -1.30 -5.92
CA TRP A 155 -6.14 -1.01 -4.81
C TRP A 155 -6.38 0.39 -4.25
N LEU A 156 -6.55 1.39 -5.12
CA LEU A 156 -6.86 2.76 -4.71
C LEU A 156 -8.18 2.85 -3.93
N ALA A 157 -9.22 2.16 -4.39
CA ALA A 157 -10.50 2.07 -3.69
C ALA A 157 -10.36 1.38 -2.32
N CYS A 158 -9.66 0.24 -2.26
CA CYS A 158 -9.35 -0.44 -1.00
C CYS A 158 -8.55 0.46 -0.04
N ARG A 159 -7.62 1.28 -0.56
CA ARG A 159 -6.82 2.22 0.24
C ARG A 159 -7.70 3.31 0.83
N ARG A 160 -8.60 3.90 0.05
CA ARG A 160 -9.58 4.88 0.56
C ARG A 160 -10.46 4.29 1.66
N PHE A 161 -10.89 3.05 1.50
CA PHE A 161 -11.60 2.35 2.57
C PHE A 161 -10.72 2.15 3.81
N LYS A 162 -9.46 1.71 3.65
CA LYS A 162 -8.49 1.56 4.75
C LYS A 162 -8.30 2.88 5.52
N ASP A 163 -8.16 3.98 4.81
CA ASP A 163 -7.97 5.30 5.41
C ASP A 163 -9.22 5.73 6.21
N SER A 164 -10.42 5.36 5.75
CA SER A 164 -11.68 5.60 6.50
C SER A 164 -11.78 4.85 7.83
N LEU A 165 -10.89 3.88 8.09
CA LEU A 165 -10.83 3.18 9.38
C LEU A 165 -10.14 4.01 10.48
N ASN A 166 -9.56 5.16 10.15
CA ASN A 166 -8.89 6.08 11.09
C ASN A 166 -7.81 5.37 11.95
N ILE A 167 -6.98 4.57 11.29
CA ILE A 167 -5.83 3.88 11.87
C ILE A 167 -4.57 4.69 11.56
N GLU A 168 -3.77 4.98 12.59
CA GLU A 168 -2.53 5.73 12.46
C GLU A 168 -1.57 5.10 11.44
N ALA A 169 -0.90 5.94 10.65
CA ALA A 169 0.04 5.48 9.62
C ALA A 169 1.21 4.67 10.21
N SER A 170 1.55 4.90 11.48
CA SER A 170 2.61 4.19 12.21
C SER A 170 2.37 2.69 12.35
N TYR A 171 1.13 2.19 12.25
CA TYR A 171 0.86 0.76 12.25
C TYR A 171 1.18 0.07 10.93
N PHE A 172 1.42 0.82 9.85
CA PHE A 172 1.59 0.28 8.52
C PHE A 172 3.04 0.33 8.03
N ASN A 173 3.37 -0.64 7.18
CA ASN A 173 4.60 -0.69 6.39
C ASN A 173 4.20 -0.73 4.90
N PRO A 174 4.17 0.43 4.21
CA PRO A 174 3.73 0.52 2.81
C PRO A 174 4.57 -0.32 1.84
N ASP A 175 5.83 -0.61 2.16
CA ASP A 175 6.70 -1.45 1.32
C ASP A 175 6.19 -2.89 1.19
N GLU A 176 5.33 -3.31 2.13
CA GLU A 176 4.67 -4.61 2.15
C GLU A 176 3.25 -4.58 1.59
N ASP A 177 2.78 -3.47 1.02
CA ASP A 177 1.47 -3.41 0.39
C ASP A 177 1.40 -4.29 -0.87
N LYS A 178 0.26 -4.94 -1.08
CA LYS A 178 0.06 -5.80 -2.24
C LYS A 178 -1.41 -5.92 -2.63
N CYS A 179 -1.71 -5.62 -3.89
CA CYS A 179 -3.03 -5.87 -4.46
C CYS A 179 -3.12 -7.31 -4.98
N PHE A 180 -4.15 -8.06 -4.58
CA PHE A 180 -4.45 -9.40 -5.06
C PHE A 180 -5.74 -9.45 -5.87
N CYS A 181 -6.22 -8.35 -6.45
CA CYS A 181 -7.31 -8.44 -7.43
C CYS A 181 -6.93 -9.37 -8.58
N GLU A 182 -7.93 -9.93 -9.28
CA GLU A 182 -7.73 -10.88 -10.38
C GLU A 182 -6.66 -10.45 -11.38
N LYS A 183 -6.71 -9.19 -11.82
CA LYS A 183 -5.73 -8.61 -12.74
C LYS A 183 -4.33 -8.59 -12.14
N CYS A 184 -4.15 -7.94 -10.98
CA CYS A 184 -2.85 -7.85 -10.33
C CYS A 184 -2.26 -9.21 -9.96
N HIS A 185 -3.09 -10.19 -9.62
CA HIS A 185 -2.67 -11.57 -9.34
C HIS A 185 -2.15 -12.26 -10.61
N LYS A 186 -2.92 -12.20 -11.71
CA LYS A 186 -2.55 -12.77 -13.01
C LYS A 186 -1.30 -12.11 -13.60
N ASP A 187 -1.23 -10.77 -13.57
CA ASP A 187 -0.10 -10.00 -14.10
C ASP A 187 1.23 -10.37 -13.41
N ARG A 188 1.18 -10.78 -12.13
CA ARG A 188 2.37 -11.26 -11.41
C ARG A 188 2.73 -12.72 -11.68
N GLY A 189 1.84 -13.50 -12.27
CA GLY A 189 2.01 -14.95 -12.42
C GLY A 189 2.02 -15.72 -11.09
N ASP A 190 1.38 -15.18 -10.05
CA ASP A 190 1.28 -15.83 -8.74
C ASP A 190 0.39 -17.09 -8.83
N ARG A 191 0.64 -18.09 -7.97
CA ARG A 191 -0.24 -19.27 -7.83
C ARG A 191 -1.39 -18.98 -6.86
N GLY A 192 -2.54 -19.64 -7.01
CA GLY A 192 -3.65 -19.50 -6.05
C GLY A 192 -3.34 -19.96 -4.62
N SER A 193 -2.30 -20.79 -4.42
CA SER A 193 -1.84 -21.23 -3.09
C SER A 193 -0.35 -21.52 -3.05
N TYR A 194 0.22 -21.53 -1.85
CA TYR A 194 1.61 -21.92 -1.58
C TYR A 194 1.72 -22.81 -0.35
N LEU A 195 2.88 -23.47 -0.22
CA LEU A 195 3.30 -24.17 0.99
C LEU A 195 4.25 -23.27 1.80
N ARG A 196 4.02 -23.14 3.11
CA ARG A 196 4.85 -22.36 4.06
C ARG A 196 4.93 -23.03 5.43
N GLY A 197 5.95 -22.65 6.18
CA GLY A 197 6.25 -23.16 7.52
C GLY A 197 6.96 -24.51 7.54
N ASP A 198 7.31 -24.95 8.75
CA ASP A 198 7.96 -26.22 9.02
C ASP A 198 7.22 -26.97 10.15
N PRO A 199 6.54 -28.10 9.88
CA PRO A 199 6.40 -28.73 8.57
C PRO A 199 5.59 -27.87 7.59
N LYS A 200 5.80 -28.05 6.28
CA LYS A 200 5.10 -27.27 5.25
C LYS A 200 3.57 -27.47 5.31
N LYS A 201 2.82 -26.38 5.41
CA LYS A 201 1.34 -26.34 5.28
C LYS A 201 0.90 -25.47 4.12
N ARG A 202 -0.19 -25.88 3.47
CA ARG A 202 -0.84 -25.12 2.40
C ARG A 202 -1.63 -23.96 2.97
N TYR A 203 -1.59 -22.83 2.29
CA TYR A 203 -2.52 -21.71 2.51
C TYR A 203 -2.94 -21.10 1.17
N ALA A 204 -4.18 -20.58 1.10
CA ALA A 204 -4.66 -19.86 -0.08
C ALA A 204 -4.03 -18.46 -0.13
N LEU A 205 -3.68 -17.96 -1.32
CA LEU A 205 -3.45 -16.53 -1.48
C LEU A 205 -4.77 -15.76 -1.39
N PRO A 206 -4.77 -14.52 -0.91
CA PRO A 206 -5.98 -13.73 -0.74
C PRO A 206 -6.43 -13.09 -2.06
N VAL A 207 -6.63 -13.89 -3.10
CA VAL A 207 -7.11 -13.42 -4.41
C VAL A 207 -8.46 -12.72 -4.25
N GLY A 208 -8.60 -11.54 -4.86
CA GLY A 208 -9.71 -10.61 -4.68
C GLY A 208 -9.54 -9.60 -3.54
N TRP A 209 -8.44 -9.63 -2.76
CA TRP A 209 -8.21 -8.70 -1.65
C TRP A 209 -7.04 -7.74 -1.93
N CYS A 210 -6.92 -6.70 -1.12
CA CYS A 210 -5.73 -5.85 -1.03
C CYS A 210 -5.12 -6.01 0.37
N ARG A 211 -3.82 -6.32 0.44
CA ARG A 211 -3.04 -6.34 1.67
C ARG A 211 -2.40 -4.97 1.88
N PHE A 212 -2.67 -4.39 3.03
CA PHE A 212 -1.90 -3.30 3.60
C PHE A 212 -0.93 -3.88 4.62
N GLY A 213 0.37 -3.71 4.38
CA GLY A 213 1.43 -4.25 5.22
C GLY A 213 1.35 -3.65 6.62
N LEU A 214 1.41 -4.50 7.65
CA LEU A 214 1.49 -4.04 9.04
C LEU A 214 2.94 -4.00 9.49
N ARG A 215 3.27 -3.04 10.36
CA ARG A 215 4.52 -3.12 11.12
C ARG A 215 4.42 -4.26 12.10
N VAL A 216 5.40 -5.13 12.04
CA VAL A 216 5.47 -6.32 12.87
C VAL A 216 6.42 -6.01 14.04
N PRO A 217 6.08 -6.39 15.29
CA PRO A 217 6.97 -6.24 16.42
C PRO A 217 8.36 -6.85 16.17
N ALA A 218 9.41 -6.20 16.69
CA ALA A 218 10.80 -6.61 16.48
C ALA A 218 11.07 -8.07 16.88
N THR A 219 10.34 -8.58 17.87
CA THR A 219 10.42 -9.98 18.31
C THR A 219 10.13 -10.99 17.21
N PHE A 220 9.25 -10.67 16.25
CA PHE A 220 8.98 -11.58 15.12
C PHE A 220 9.94 -11.37 13.93
N GLY A 221 10.80 -10.34 14.00
CA GLY A 221 11.92 -10.13 13.09
C GLY A 221 13.18 -10.89 13.50
N ASP A 222 13.15 -11.60 14.64
CA ASP A 222 14.26 -12.41 15.14
C ASP A 222 14.62 -13.53 14.16
N SER A 223 15.89 -13.58 13.77
CA SER A 223 16.42 -14.56 12.82
C SER A 223 16.39 -15.99 13.34
N GLU A 224 16.42 -16.21 14.66
CA GLU A 224 16.31 -17.54 15.26
C GLU A 224 14.89 -18.07 15.16
N LEU A 225 13.88 -17.22 15.38
CA LEU A 225 12.48 -17.61 15.22
C LEU A 225 12.10 -17.79 13.74
N ASN A 226 12.69 -16.96 12.86
CA ASN A 226 12.48 -16.95 11.41
C ASN A 226 10.99 -17.11 11.04
N VAL A 227 10.14 -16.30 11.70
CA VAL A 227 8.68 -16.42 11.69
C VAL A 227 8.10 -16.47 10.27
N PHE A 228 8.63 -15.65 9.37
CA PHE A 228 8.13 -15.59 8.01
C PHE A 228 8.47 -16.84 7.18
N SER A 229 9.46 -17.64 7.57
CA SER A 229 9.81 -18.89 6.88
C SER A 229 9.21 -20.10 7.57
N ASN A 230 9.34 -20.17 8.90
CA ASN A 230 9.08 -21.36 9.70
C ASN A 230 7.62 -21.46 10.16
N TRP A 231 6.87 -20.35 10.20
CA TRP A 231 5.49 -20.38 10.67
C TRP A 231 4.47 -20.54 9.54
N HIS A 232 3.33 -21.14 9.87
CA HIS A 232 2.22 -21.33 8.93
C HIS A 232 1.52 -19.99 8.66
N ARG A 233 0.77 -19.93 7.55
CA ARG A 233 0.00 -18.74 7.16
C ARG A 233 -1.48 -18.99 7.37
N ALA A 234 -2.13 -18.01 7.97
CA ALA A 234 -3.56 -18.06 8.22
C ALA A 234 -4.20 -16.66 8.12
N TYR A 235 -5.52 -16.66 8.23
CA TYR A 235 -6.39 -15.50 8.12
C TYR A 235 -7.37 -15.46 9.29
N HIS A 236 -7.68 -14.25 9.74
CA HIS A 236 -8.69 -14.00 10.76
C HIS A 236 -9.68 -12.93 10.26
N GLY A 237 -10.90 -13.35 9.92
CA GLY A 237 -11.99 -12.43 9.59
C GLY A 237 -12.40 -11.61 10.81
N THR A 238 -12.71 -10.34 10.61
CA THR A 238 -13.17 -9.47 11.71
C THR A 238 -14.11 -8.38 11.23
N LYS A 239 -14.65 -7.60 12.17
CA LYS A 239 -15.44 -6.41 11.87
C LYS A 239 -14.53 -5.20 11.69
N HIS A 240 -14.88 -4.32 10.75
CA HIS A 240 -14.14 -3.07 10.51
C HIS A 240 -13.95 -2.23 11.79
N GLU A 241 -14.95 -2.20 12.68
CA GLU A 241 -14.94 -1.46 13.95
C GLU A 241 -13.97 -2.03 14.98
N THR A 242 -13.56 -3.30 14.82
CA THR A 242 -12.66 -4.00 15.74
C THR A 242 -11.19 -3.93 15.29
N VAL A 243 -10.92 -3.62 14.02
CA VAL A 243 -9.55 -3.55 13.45
C VAL A 243 -8.65 -2.65 14.28
N LYS A 244 -9.08 -1.41 14.56
CA LYS A 244 -8.28 -0.44 15.35
C LYS A 244 -7.99 -0.98 16.76
N LYS A 245 -8.98 -1.60 17.41
CA LYS A 245 -8.83 -2.16 18.76
C LYS A 245 -7.83 -3.32 18.79
N ILE A 246 -7.85 -4.20 17.78
CA ILE A 246 -6.90 -5.31 17.67
C ILE A 246 -5.46 -4.77 17.51
N LEU A 247 -5.26 -3.75 16.66
CA LEU A 247 -3.94 -3.17 16.45
C LEU A 247 -3.41 -2.47 17.72
N GLN A 248 -4.27 -1.72 18.43
CA GLN A 248 -3.93 -1.09 19.70
C GLN A 248 -3.60 -2.10 20.82
N GLY A 249 -4.19 -3.29 20.77
CA GLY A 249 -3.95 -4.40 21.70
C GLY A 249 -2.65 -5.16 21.47
N SER A 250 -1.55 -4.47 21.09
CA SER A 250 -0.22 -5.02 20.76
C SER A 250 -0.11 -5.80 19.43
N SER A 251 -1.06 -5.62 18.51
CA SER A 251 -1.07 -6.32 17.19
C SER A 251 -1.02 -7.85 17.31
N ILE A 252 -1.53 -8.39 18.41
CA ILE A 252 -1.83 -9.80 18.62
C ILE A 252 -3.34 -9.97 18.75
N LEU A 253 -3.86 -11.11 18.29
CA LEU A 253 -5.25 -11.46 18.58
C LEU A 253 -5.37 -11.86 20.04
N LEU A 254 -6.25 -11.15 20.76
CA LEU A 254 -6.60 -11.44 22.14
C LEU A 254 -7.72 -12.48 22.21
N ILE A 255 -7.72 -13.25 23.30
CA ILE A 255 -8.71 -14.28 23.64
C ILE A 255 -9.85 -13.61 24.44
N PRO A 256 -11.11 -14.06 24.32
CA PRO A 256 -12.17 -13.59 25.20
C PRO A 256 -11.82 -13.76 26.69
N GLY A 257 -12.04 -12.73 27.51
CA GLY A 257 -11.57 -12.65 28.90
C GLY A 257 -10.22 -11.94 29.09
N ASP A 258 -9.53 -11.60 28.00
CA ASP A 258 -8.29 -10.82 28.07
C ASP A 258 -8.54 -9.36 28.40
N VAL A 259 -7.60 -8.76 29.13
CA VAL A 259 -7.55 -7.30 29.28
C VAL A 259 -6.59 -6.72 28.24
N ALA A 260 -7.13 -5.96 27.30
CA ALA A 260 -6.36 -5.24 26.30
C ALA A 260 -5.54 -4.09 26.92
N MET A 261 -4.52 -3.64 26.19
CA MET A 261 -3.79 -2.42 26.52
C MET A 261 -4.76 -1.25 26.69
N GLY A 262 -4.77 -0.63 27.88
CA GLY A 262 -5.75 0.40 28.27
C GLY A 262 -6.87 -0.10 29.19
N GLY A 263 -6.83 -1.34 29.68
CA GLY A 263 -7.72 -1.85 30.73
C GLY A 263 -9.08 -2.37 30.24
N TYR A 264 -9.27 -2.48 28.93
CA TYR A 264 -10.52 -2.99 28.36
C TYR A 264 -10.54 -4.52 28.35
N GLU A 265 -11.46 -5.12 29.13
CA GLU A 265 -11.68 -6.57 29.11
C GLU A 265 -12.50 -6.99 27.88
N LEU A 266 -12.00 -7.98 27.14
CA LEU A 266 -12.70 -8.55 26.00
C LEU A 266 -13.87 -9.40 26.51
N PRO A 267 -15.11 -9.09 26.10
CA PRO A 267 -16.27 -9.80 26.60
C PRO A 267 -16.26 -11.26 26.11
N ILE A 268 -16.56 -12.18 27.03
CA ILE A 268 -16.87 -13.58 26.70
C ILE A 268 -18.23 -13.59 25.99
N ARG A 269 -18.20 -13.60 24.65
CA ARG A 269 -19.42 -13.77 23.87
C ARG A 269 -19.85 -15.23 23.93
N LYS A 270 -21.12 -15.49 24.28
CA LYS A 270 -21.77 -16.77 23.95
C LYS A 270 -21.66 -16.92 22.43
N GLY A 271 -21.07 -18.02 21.96
CA GLY A 271 -20.73 -18.21 20.55
C GLY A 271 -21.94 -18.11 19.60
N HIS A 272 -21.68 -18.11 18.29
CA HIS A 272 -22.72 -18.18 17.25
C HIS A 272 -23.50 -19.50 17.23
N LEU A 273 -23.10 -20.46 18.06
CA LEU A 273 -23.73 -21.76 18.21
C LEU A 273 -24.74 -21.69 19.35
N ASN A 274 -25.96 -22.15 19.07
CA ASN A 274 -27.03 -22.23 20.06
C ASN A 274 -26.52 -23.04 21.27
N PRO A 275 -26.59 -22.54 22.52
CA PRO A 275 -26.07 -23.23 23.71
C PRO A 275 -26.60 -24.66 23.90
N LYS A 276 -27.79 -24.96 23.35
CA LYS A 276 -28.38 -26.30 23.37
C LYS A 276 -27.74 -27.31 22.40
N ASN A 277 -26.99 -26.82 21.40
CA ASN A 277 -26.34 -27.59 20.34
C ASN A 277 -24.81 -27.39 20.34
N GLN A 278 -24.26 -26.72 21.36
CA GLN A 278 -22.82 -26.53 21.49
C GLN A 278 -22.21 -27.86 21.95
N PRO A 279 -21.36 -28.52 21.14
CA PRO A 279 -20.72 -29.74 21.58
C PRO A 279 -19.76 -29.45 22.74
N ASP A 280 -19.70 -30.33 23.74
CA ASP A 280 -18.82 -30.17 24.92
C ASP A 280 -17.33 -30.00 24.59
N TRP A 281 -16.92 -30.38 23.37
CA TRP A 281 -15.54 -30.22 22.88
C TRP A 281 -15.22 -28.82 22.33
N LEU A 282 -16.23 -27.99 22.03
CA LEU A 282 -16.03 -26.69 21.41
C LEU A 282 -15.92 -25.60 22.46
N ASP A 283 -14.68 -25.35 22.87
CA ASP A 283 -14.35 -24.16 23.65
C ASP A 283 -14.38 -22.90 22.77
N THR A 284 -15.16 -21.90 23.17
CA THR A 284 -15.25 -20.61 22.47
C THR A 284 -14.20 -19.60 22.96
N ILE A 285 -13.45 -19.92 24.02
CA ILE A 285 -12.40 -19.07 24.61
C ILE A 285 -11.05 -19.38 23.95
N GLN A 286 -10.95 -19.07 22.67
CA GLN A 286 -9.74 -19.26 21.88
C GLN A 286 -9.72 -18.34 20.65
N VAL A 287 -8.55 -18.19 20.04
CA VAL A 287 -8.41 -17.49 18.75
C VAL A 287 -8.72 -18.48 17.64
N PHE A 288 -9.57 -18.08 16.70
CA PHE A 288 -9.89 -18.85 15.50
C PHE A 288 -9.28 -18.19 14.26
N VAL A 289 -8.62 -19.00 13.44
CA VAL A 289 -7.99 -18.59 12.17
C VAL A 289 -8.23 -19.65 11.11
N SER A 290 -7.88 -19.38 9.85
CA SER A 290 -8.04 -20.34 8.75
C SER A 290 -6.92 -20.25 7.73
N PRO A 291 -6.49 -21.35 7.09
CA PRO A 291 -5.60 -21.30 5.94
C PRO A 291 -6.31 -20.81 4.66
N SER A 292 -7.65 -20.71 4.68
CA SER A 292 -8.48 -20.22 3.59
C SER A 292 -9.00 -18.82 3.88
N ILE A 293 -8.63 -17.87 3.02
CA ILE A 293 -9.22 -16.53 3.03
C ILE A 293 -10.68 -16.54 2.55
N VAL A 294 -11.11 -17.54 1.77
CA VAL A 294 -12.50 -17.68 1.33
C VAL A 294 -13.36 -18.01 2.55
N TYR A 295 -12.91 -18.93 3.40
CA TYR A 295 -13.58 -19.26 4.66
C TYR A 295 -13.50 -18.08 5.66
N ALA A 296 -12.31 -17.57 5.95
CA ALA A 296 -12.14 -16.46 6.90
C ALA A 296 -12.83 -15.16 6.44
N GLY A 297 -13.05 -15.00 5.13
CA GLY A 297 -13.75 -13.86 4.53
C GLY A 297 -15.27 -14.02 4.45
N HIS A 298 -15.84 -15.13 4.93
CA HIS A 298 -17.28 -15.38 4.95
C HIS A 298 -18.00 -14.38 5.87
N ASP A 299 -19.27 -14.04 5.58
CA ASP A 299 -20.02 -12.98 6.29
C ASP A 299 -20.19 -13.21 7.79
N LEU A 300 -20.10 -14.47 8.23
CA LEU A 300 -20.13 -14.84 9.65
C LEU A 300 -18.87 -14.40 10.41
N TYR A 301 -17.73 -14.28 9.73
CA TYR A 301 -16.45 -13.92 10.34
C TYR A 301 -15.98 -12.51 9.93
N ALA A 302 -16.19 -12.13 8.68
CA ALA A 302 -15.81 -10.83 8.11
C ALA A 302 -17.06 -10.05 7.69
N THR A 303 -17.70 -9.37 8.64
CA THR A 303 -18.97 -8.66 8.39
C THR A 303 -18.81 -7.55 7.37
N THR A 304 -19.76 -7.47 6.43
CA THR A 304 -19.78 -6.42 5.40
C THR A 304 -20.16 -5.04 5.96
N LYS A 305 -19.48 -3.99 5.49
CA LYS A 305 -19.84 -2.59 5.70
C LYS A 305 -20.11 -1.91 4.36
N LYS A 306 -21.18 -1.14 4.24
CA LYS A 306 -21.37 -0.25 3.10
C LYS A 306 -20.34 0.88 3.13
N PHE A 307 -19.60 1.03 2.04
CA PHE A 307 -18.62 2.08 1.85
C PHE A 307 -19.00 2.92 0.62
N HIS A 308 -19.22 4.21 0.85
CA HIS A 308 -19.53 5.16 -0.21
C HIS A 308 -18.22 5.81 -0.66
N ASP A 309 -17.75 5.45 -1.84
CA ASP A 309 -16.55 6.03 -2.45
C ASP A 309 -16.90 7.35 -3.13
N VAL A 310 -17.23 8.35 -2.30
CA VAL A 310 -17.69 9.68 -2.73
C VAL A 310 -16.61 10.51 -3.43
N THR A 311 -15.34 10.19 -3.18
CA THR A 311 -14.19 10.96 -3.67
C THR A 311 -13.85 10.68 -5.13
N HIS A 312 -14.13 9.49 -5.66
CA HIS A 312 -13.69 9.11 -7.01
C HIS A 312 -14.79 8.50 -7.89
N SER A 313 -15.48 7.47 -7.42
CA SER A 313 -16.34 6.65 -8.29
C SER A 313 -17.84 6.89 -8.09
N ARG A 314 -18.23 7.54 -6.97
CA ARG A 314 -19.60 7.56 -6.44
C ARG A 314 -20.22 6.16 -6.29
N LYS A 315 -19.40 5.11 -6.31
CA LYS A 315 -19.85 3.72 -6.14
C LYS A 315 -20.07 3.42 -4.67
N VAL A 316 -20.98 2.49 -4.43
CA VAL A 316 -21.23 1.92 -3.11
C VAL A 316 -20.69 0.51 -3.11
N TYR A 317 -19.76 0.24 -2.20
CA TYR A 317 -19.13 -1.07 -2.04
C TYR A 317 -19.61 -1.77 -0.77
N LYS A 318 -19.68 -3.09 -0.81
CA LYS A 318 -19.66 -3.96 0.37
C LYS A 318 -18.20 -4.24 0.71
N ALA A 319 -17.73 -3.63 1.79
CA ALA A 319 -16.38 -3.77 2.26
C ALA A 319 -16.27 -4.86 3.34
N ARG A 320 -15.28 -5.74 3.22
CA ARG A 320 -14.89 -6.74 4.22
C ARG A 320 -13.43 -6.53 4.64
N VAL A 321 -13.12 -6.93 5.87
CA VAL A 321 -11.76 -6.90 6.41
C VAL A 321 -11.39 -8.22 7.04
N ALA A 322 -10.10 -8.56 6.93
CA ALA A 322 -9.51 -9.70 7.62
C ALA A 322 -8.04 -9.38 7.96
N PHE A 323 -7.47 -10.05 8.95
CA PHE A 323 -6.03 -10.03 9.16
C PHE A 323 -5.37 -11.22 8.49
N GLN A 324 -4.20 -10.98 7.90
CA GLN A 324 -3.27 -12.01 7.48
C GLN A 324 -2.18 -12.15 8.54
N LEU A 325 -1.90 -13.40 8.94
CA LEU A 325 -1.02 -13.68 10.06
C LEU A 325 -0.13 -14.90 9.86
N CYS A 326 0.95 -14.94 10.63
CA CYS A 326 1.77 -16.11 10.85
C CYS A 326 1.27 -16.82 12.12
N ILE A 327 1.24 -18.15 12.15
CA ILE A 327 0.89 -18.93 13.34
C ILE A 327 1.90 -20.06 13.55
N ARG A 328 2.36 -20.23 14.78
CA ARG A 328 3.41 -21.18 15.15
C ARG A 328 2.94 -22.63 14.89
N PRO A 329 3.73 -23.46 14.18
CA PRO A 329 3.43 -24.87 14.05
C PRO A 329 3.34 -25.54 15.43
N GLY A 330 2.32 -26.39 15.62
CA GLY A 330 2.08 -27.07 16.90
C GLY A 330 1.33 -26.25 17.96
N SER A 331 1.10 -24.95 17.75
CA SER A 331 0.35 -24.12 18.71
C SER A 331 -1.17 -24.12 18.49
N TYR A 332 -1.68 -24.83 17.48
CA TYR A 332 -3.09 -24.80 17.10
C TYR A 332 -3.63 -26.21 16.81
N LYS A 333 -4.95 -26.33 16.92
CA LYS A 333 -5.74 -27.51 16.52
C LYS A 333 -6.39 -27.25 15.17
N VAL A 334 -6.58 -28.30 14.38
CA VAL A 334 -7.29 -28.26 13.10
C VAL A 334 -8.66 -28.91 13.27
N GLY A 335 -9.69 -28.23 12.79
CA GLY A 335 -11.08 -28.66 12.89
C GLY A 335 -11.92 -28.30 11.66
N PRO A 336 -13.16 -28.81 11.63
CA PRO A 336 -14.07 -28.62 10.52
C PRO A 336 -14.66 -27.21 10.48
N GLU A 337 -15.21 -26.84 9.32
CA GLU A 337 -16.00 -25.63 9.13
C GLU A 337 -17.23 -25.57 10.05
N THR A 338 -17.62 -24.36 10.44
CA THR A 338 -18.76 -24.09 11.34
C THR A 338 -19.86 -23.26 10.68
N VAL A 339 -19.82 -23.07 9.35
CA VAL A 339 -20.82 -22.32 8.56
C VAL A 339 -21.93 -23.20 7.96
N GLY A 340 -21.89 -24.51 8.23
CA GLY A 340 -22.87 -25.50 7.82
C GLY A 340 -22.75 -25.94 6.36
N ALA A 341 -21.64 -25.64 5.68
CA ALA A 341 -21.42 -26.04 4.28
C ALA A 341 -21.44 -27.56 4.11
N LYS A 342 -20.90 -28.32 5.07
CA LYS A 342 -20.93 -29.79 5.06
C LYS A 342 -22.37 -30.33 5.08
N LYS A 343 -23.26 -29.71 5.86
CA LYS A 343 -24.69 -30.08 5.89
C LYS A 343 -25.38 -29.79 4.56
N ARG A 344 -24.94 -28.74 3.86
CA ARG A 344 -25.43 -28.36 2.52
C ARG A 344 -24.72 -29.10 1.37
N LYS A 345 -23.74 -29.97 1.65
CA LYS A 345 -22.88 -30.64 0.66
C LYS A 345 -22.13 -29.66 -0.26
N GLU A 346 -21.76 -28.51 0.28
CA GLU A 346 -21.03 -27.46 -0.42
C GLU A 346 -19.53 -27.53 -0.07
N THR A 347 -18.67 -27.37 -1.07
CA THR A 347 -17.23 -27.13 -0.86
C THR A 347 -17.01 -25.63 -0.74
N ILE A 348 -16.44 -25.17 0.38
CA ILE A 348 -16.23 -23.72 0.62
C ILE A 348 -15.05 -23.20 -0.21
N ASP A 349 -13.92 -23.88 -0.11
CA ASP A 349 -12.70 -23.54 -0.82
C ASP A 349 -12.16 -24.80 -1.50
N PRO A 350 -12.04 -24.84 -2.83
CA PRO A 350 -11.56 -26.03 -3.54
C PRO A 350 -10.12 -26.44 -3.18
N LEU A 351 -9.37 -25.57 -2.49
CA LEU A 351 -8.00 -25.86 -2.05
C LEU A 351 -7.93 -26.70 -0.76
N PHE A 352 -9.03 -26.83 -0.02
CA PHE A 352 -9.05 -27.47 1.30
C PHE A 352 -10.28 -28.37 1.48
N LYS A 353 -10.15 -29.38 2.34
CA LYS A 353 -11.33 -30.12 2.81
C LYS A 353 -12.07 -29.28 3.84
N ASN A 354 -13.40 -29.41 3.89
CA ASN A 354 -14.19 -28.71 4.91
C ASN A 354 -13.80 -29.13 6.34
N GLU A 355 -13.20 -30.31 6.54
CA GLU A 355 -12.71 -30.83 7.81
C GLU A 355 -11.45 -30.15 8.36
N GLU A 356 -10.79 -29.29 7.58
CA GLU A 356 -9.51 -28.67 7.96
C GLU A 356 -9.49 -27.12 7.88
N LEU A 357 -10.66 -26.50 7.76
CA LEU A 357 -10.80 -25.06 7.52
C LEU A 357 -10.70 -24.19 8.79
N GLU A 358 -11.03 -24.72 9.96
CA GLU A 358 -11.02 -23.96 11.21
C GLU A 358 -9.81 -24.34 12.06
N TRP A 359 -8.91 -23.38 12.28
CA TRP A 359 -7.76 -23.57 13.16
C TRP A 359 -7.99 -22.79 14.45
N SER A 360 -7.73 -23.42 15.59
CA SER A 360 -7.96 -22.80 16.89
C SER A 360 -6.75 -22.88 17.82
N THR A 361 -6.47 -21.80 18.56
CA THR A 361 -5.34 -21.74 19.49
C THR A 361 -5.69 -20.98 20.76
N ARG A 362 -5.15 -21.47 21.90
CA ARG A 362 -5.17 -20.77 23.19
C ARG A 362 -3.80 -20.14 23.52
N GLU A 363 -2.82 -20.31 22.63
CA GLU A 363 -1.46 -19.84 22.87
C GLU A 363 -1.35 -18.34 22.63
N ARG A 364 -0.97 -17.60 23.66
CA ARG A 364 -0.69 -16.16 23.56
C ARG A 364 0.66 -15.95 22.90
N GLY A 365 0.73 -15.01 21.96
CA GLY A 365 1.98 -14.72 21.24
C GLY A 365 2.38 -15.79 20.22
N GLY A 366 1.59 -16.85 20.04
CA GLY A 366 1.79 -17.89 19.02
C GLY A 366 1.38 -17.48 17.61
N HIS A 367 1.02 -16.21 17.40
CA HIS A 367 0.62 -15.63 16.13
C HIS A 367 1.08 -14.18 15.97
N ALA A 368 1.42 -13.81 14.74
CA ALA A 368 1.91 -12.48 14.38
C ALA A 368 1.08 -11.91 13.23
N LEU A 369 0.39 -10.78 13.45
CA LEU A 369 -0.30 -10.07 12.38
C LEU A 369 0.72 -9.33 11.52
N TYR A 370 0.63 -9.47 10.19
CA TYR A 370 1.54 -8.79 9.27
C TYR A 370 0.84 -8.12 8.08
N GLY A 371 -0.47 -8.32 7.92
CA GLY A 371 -1.24 -7.64 6.89
C GLY A 371 -2.68 -7.40 7.29
N LEU A 372 -3.19 -6.22 7.00
CA LEU A 372 -4.63 -5.93 6.98
C LEU A 372 -5.14 -6.15 5.56
N LEU A 373 -6.06 -7.10 5.39
CA LEU A 373 -6.72 -7.38 4.13
C LEU A 373 -8.03 -6.59 4.03
N VAL A 374 -8.24 -5.96 2.89
CA VAL A 374 -9.48 -5.26 2.51
C VAL A 374 -10.00 -5.87 1.23
N LYS A 375 -11.30 -6.19 1.19
CA LYS A 375 -12.01 -6.57 -0.03
C LYS A 375 -13.20 -5.65 -0.22
N LEU A 376 -13.38 -5.18 -1.45
CA LEU A 376 -14.54 -4.41 -1.88
C LEU A 376 -15.30 -5.23 -2.93
N GLU A 377 -16.60 -5.35 -2.75
CA GLU A 377 -17.51 -5.96 -3.71
C GLU A 377 -18.57 -4.92 -4.09
N ASP A 378 -19.04 -4.94 -5.33
CA ASP A 378 -20.12 -4.04 -5.73
C ASP A 378 -21.38 -4.34 -4.90
N SER A 379 -22.07 -3.29 -4.44
CA SER A 379 -23.22 -3.41 -3.51
C SER A 379 -24.48 -3.91 -4.17
#